data_AF-A0A9D1DTG0-F1
#
_entry.id   AF-A0A9D1DTG0-F1
#
_cell.length_a   1.000
_cell.length_b   1.000
_cell.length_c   1.000
_cell.angle_alpha   90.00
_cell.angle_beta   90.00
_cell.angle_gamma   90.00
#
_symmetry.space_group_name_H-M   'P 1'
#
loop_
_entity.id
_entity.type
_entity.pdbx_description
1 polymer ?
#
loop_
_entity_poly.entity_id
_entity_poly.type
_entity_poly.pdbx_seq_one_letter_code
_entity_poly.pdbx_strand_id
1 'polypeptide(L)'
;MTKKLPAHITKTASGKFRVRYQKSTKFPIDYDESFDTLDEAIKANEKYLAKNTLGMHDEVKHIGFSDACDEYLEWLRNKTKKPAPQTITSYKKYIGILKIAIGNVDIVNINSIFLTKILAKEKERPKRGNGKRQGGTISSNTLHHEYSMLSILFNRFCRWNWLKINPMDDVEEPDFTVKEVVVPEFEELDDIKNKIMKAKIRDRLQYLYALFGGLRAEEVAGQHLDRDIDRERMLVRVITVIVRDENGNWIEDKPKSESSVRKIPMPEEFFDVLDEYLVYRENFIKYLKIKNPNYKEIPNLFLNQYGGFYRPPRISRTWGEFRIREGIDLDITFHGIRHYYLTNQMNYNPKLTERDVQDLAGHADLRTTRGYVHASKKKIEKYATSIFNSFSKESLFKNGYDVLTIPVEHVASIIIGKAELSKLEDLKVTLEVISNEKVDFFNLSSIIDKSKNYLITNMPSLGNIEKYKYGELSNEEILEKVKRQFGKEIQIEI
;
A
#
# COMPACT_ATOMS: atom_id res chain seq x y z
N MET A 1 -53.95 0.70 -41.56
CA MET A 1 -52.52 1.05 -41.47
C MET A 1 -52.30 1.83 -40.19
N THR A 2 -51.76 1.22 -39.14
CA THR A 2 -51.42 1.91 -37.89
C THR A 2 -50.23 2.83 -38.15
N LYS A 3 -50.46 4.16 -38.20
CA LYS A 3 -49.38 5.14 -38.25
C LYS A 3 -48.45 4.88 -37.06
N LYS A 4 -47.20 4.56 -37.36
CA LYS A 4 -46.15 4.37 -36.35
C LYS A 4 -45.96 5.68 -35.59
N LEU A 5 -45.98 5.63 -34.26
CA LEU A 5 -45.77 6.83 -33.45
C LEU A 5 -44.31 7.31 -33.58
N PRO A 6 -44.06 8.63 -33.51
CA PRO A 6 -42.70 9.18 -33.53
C PRO A 6 -41.82 8.63 -32.38
N ALA A 7 -40.51 8.64 -32.59
CA ALA A 7 -39.55 8.23 -31.57
C ALA A 7 -39.74 9.04 -30.27
N HIS A 8 -39.53 8.37 -29.13
CA HIS A 8 -39.74 8.92 -27.77
C HIS A 8 -41.20 9.20 -27.39
N ILE A 9 -42.17 8.97 -28.27
CA ILE A 9 -43.61 9.08 -27.99
C ILE A 9 -44.25 7.70 -27.89
N THR A 10 -44.94 7.44 -26.79
CA THR A 10 -45.68 6.19 -26.56
C THR A 10 -47.12 6.48 -26.16
N LYS A 11 -48.07 5.61 -26.51
CA LYS A 11 -49.46 5.73 -26.05
C LYS A 11 -49.63 4.96 -24.74
N THR A 12 -50.12 5.62 -23.69
CA THR A 12 -50.33 5.00 -22.38
C THR A 12 -51.63 4.20 -22.36
N ALA A 13 -51.78 3.32 -21.36
CA ALA A 13 -53.02 2.58 -21.13
C ALA A 13 -54.22 3.49 -20.86
N SER A 14 -53.99 4.70 -20.33
CA SER A 14 -55.01 5.73 -20.11
C SER A 14 -55.42 6.50 -21.38
N GLY A 15 -54.84 6.16 -22.54
CA GLY A 15 -55.14 6.80 -23.82
C GLY A 15 -54.34 8.05 -24.15
N LYS A 16 -53.55 8.59 -23.21
CA LYS A 16 -52.68 9.76 -23.38
C LYS A 16 -51.41 9.43 -24.18
N PHE A 17 -50.76 10.45 -24.72
CA PHE A 17 -49.48 10.35 -25.42
C PHE A 17 -48.34 10.82 -24.51
N ARG A 18 -47.42 9.91 -24.19
CA ARG A 18 -46.29 10.15 -23.29
C ARG A 18 -45.00 10.36 -24.05
N VAL A 19 -44.31 11.45 -23.76
CA VAL A 19 -42.97 11.76 -24.27
C VAL A 19 -41.95 11.44 -23.18
N ARG A 20 -40.99 10.55 -23.45
CA ARG A 20 -39.98 10.14 -22.45
C ARG A 20 -38.56 10.07 -23.02
N TYR A 21 -37.62 10.71 -22.34
CA TYR A 21 -36.19 10.70 -22.64
C TYR A 21 -35.36 10.16 -21.48
N GLN A 22 -34.50 9.18 -21.78
CA GLN A 22 -33.57 8.59 -20.82
C GLN A 22 -32.34 8.07 -21.58
N LYS A 23 -31.13 8.54 -21.24
CA LYS A 23 -29.88 8.15 -21.94
C LYS A 23 -29.59 6.65 -21.91
N SER A 24 -29.84 5.99 -20.79
CA SER A 24 -29.86 4.52 -20.65
C SER A 24 -30.58 4.11 -19.37
N THR A 25 -30.90 2.83 -19.23
CA THR A 25 -31.59 2.28 -18.05
C THR A 25 -30.83 2.50 -16.72
N LYS A 26 -29.53 2.83 -16.77
CA LYS A 26 -28.69 3.10 -15.59
C LYS A 26 -28.68 4.57 -15.13
N PHE A 27 -29.31 5.48 -15.86
CA PHE A 27 -29.36 6.91 -15.53
C PHE A 27 -30.80 7.36 -15.22
N PRO A 28 -30.99 8.43 -14.42
CA PRO A 28 -32.31 9.01 -14.17
C PRO A 28 -32.98 9.49 -15.47
N ILE A 29 -34.31 9.59 -15.45
CA ILE A 29 -35.10 10.03 -16.61
C ILE A 29 -34.92 11.54 -16.79
N ASP A 30 -34.55 11.95 -18.00
CA ASP A 30 -34.19 13.35 -18.32
C ASP A 30 -35.43 14.21 -18.66
N TYR A 31 -36.50 13.59 -19.17
CA TYR A 31 -37.80 14.23 -19.43
C TYR A 31 -38.92 13.20 -19.51
N ASP A 32 -40.08 13.49 -18.92
CA ASP A 32 -41.20 12.56 -18.83
C ASP A 32 -42.53 13.30 -18.60
N GLU A 33 -43.30 13.52 -19.67
CA GLU A 33 -44.60 14.20 -19.60
C GLU A 33 -45.63 13.48 -20.49
N SER A 34 -46.92 13.66 -20.17
CA SER A 34 -48.03 13.03 -20.90
C SER A 34 -49.07 14.07 -21.32
N PHE A 35 -49.56 13.93 -22.55
CA PHE A 35 -50.43 14.89 -23.24
C PHE A 35 -51.71 14.20 -23.71
N ASP A 36 -52.80 14.94 -23.81
CA ASP A 36 -54.10 14.39 -24.19
C ASP A 36 -54.21 14.17 -25.71
N THR A 37 -53.47 14.94 -26.50
CA THR A 37 -53.44 14.82 -27.96
C THR A 37 -52.05 14.47 -28.50
N LEU A 38 -52.00 13.84 -29.68
CA LEU A 38 -50.74 13.50 -30.34
C LEU A 38 -49.97 14.75 -30.79
N ASP A 39 -50.67 15.81 -31.22
CA ASP A 39 -50.04 17.04 -31.69
C ASP A 39 -49.35 17.80 -30.54
N GLU A 40 -49.92 17.80 -29.34
CA GLU A 40 -49.28 18.36 -28.15
C GLU A 40 -48.02 17.57 -27.78
N ALA A 41 -48.09 16.24 -27.82
CA ALA A 41 -46.93 15.39 -27.58
C ALA A 41 -45.84 15.61 -28.65
N ILE A 42 -46.20 15.76 -29.92
CA ILE A 42 -45.23 16.06 -31.00
C ILE A 42 -44.57 17.42 -30.77
N LYS A 43 -45.34 18.47 -30.48
CA LYS A 43 -44.79 19.81 -30.19
C LYS A 43 -43.87 19.81 -28.96
N ALA A 44 -44.25 19.10 -27.91
CA ALA A 44 -43.41 18.96 -26.71
C ALA A 44 -42.11 18.19 -27.03
N ASN A 45 -42.22 17.12 -27.82
CA ASN A 45 -41.09 16.33 -28.30
C ASN A 45 -40.13 17.16 -29.15
N GLU A 46 -40.64 17.90 -30.14
CA GLU A 46 -39.88 18.80 -30.99
C GLU A 46 -39.24 19.94 -30.21
N LYS A 47 -39.95 20.51 -29.22
CA LYS A 47 -39.42 21.56 -28.36
C LYS A 47 -38.31 21.04 -27.44
N TYR A 48 -38.45 19.83 -26.89
CA TYR A 48 -37.42 19.19 -26.08
C TYR A 48 -36.19 18.86 -26.92
N LEU A 49 -36.38 18.30 -28.11
CA LEU A 49 -35.32 18.10 -29.10
C LEU A 49 -34.67 19.44 -29.41
N ALA A 50 -35.38 20.42 -29.95
CA ALA A 50 -34.84 21.74 -30.30
C ALA A 50 -34.09 22.44 -29.16
N LYS A 51 -34.57 22.36 -27.91
CA LYS A 51 -33.89 22.92 -26.73
C LYS A 51 -32.57 22.21 -26.42
N ASN A 52 -32.50 20.90 -26.68
CA ASN A 52 -31.28 20.10 -26.55
C ASN A 52 -30.44 20.08 -27.85
N THR A 53 -31.01 20.47 -28.99
CA THR A 53 -30.36 20.58 -30.30
C THR A 53 -29.77 21.98 -30.53
N LEU A 54 -30.24 23.04 -29.85
CA LEU A 54 -29.55 24.32 -29.72
C LEU A 54 -28.29 24.14 -28.84
N GLY A 55 -27.28 23.50 -29.44
CA GLY A 55 -26.04 23.03 -28.82
C GLY A 55 -25.55 21.69 -29.39
N MET A 56 -26.37 20.97 -30.15
CA MET A 56 -25.96 19.78 -30.91
C MET A 56 -25.96 20.11 -32.39
N HIS A 57 -24.82 20.56 -32.90
CA HIS A 57 -24.54 20.41 -34.31
C HIS A 57 -24.40 18.91 -34.57
N ASP A 58 -25.23 18.36 -35.47
CA ASP A 58 -25.09 17.00 -36.01
C ASP A 58 -23.83 16.80 -36.85
N GLU A 59 -23.01 17.84 -36.95
CA GLU A 59 -21.72 17.85 -37.62
C GLU A 59 -20.66 17.32 -36.67
N VAL A 60 -20.00 16.24 -37.11
CA VAL A 60 -18.78 15.75 -36.49
C VAL A 60 -17.78 16.91 -36.45
N LYS A 61 -17.14 17.14 -35.30
CA LYS A 61 -16.18 18.24 -35.17
C LYS A 61 -14.92 17.89 -35.98
N HIS A 62 -14.73 18.57 -37.10
CA HIS A 62 -13.49 18.52 -37.85
C HIS A 62 -12.43 19.36 -37.14
N ILE A 63 -11.45 18.69 -36.53
CA ILE A 63 -10.35 19.31 -35.81
C ILE A 63 -9.17 18.36 -35.81
N GLY A 64 -7.97 18.88 -36.02
CA GLY A 64 -6.76 18.07 -35.93
C GLY A 64 -6.53 17.56 -34.51
N PHE A 65 -6.01 16.34 -34.38
CA PHE A 65 -5.79 15.68 -33.09
C PHE A 65 -4.91 16.50 -32.14
N SER A 66 -3.90 17.20 -32.67
CA SER A 66 -3.04 18.03 -31.85
C SER A 66 -3.78 19.24 -31.28
N ASP A 67 -4.64 19.85 -32.08
CA ASP A 67 -5.48 20.99 -31.64
C ASP A 67 -6.56 20.51 -30.66
N ALA A 68 -7.17 19.35 -30.91
CA ALA A 68 -8.14 18.73 -30.00
C ALA A 68 -7.54 18.41 -28.62
N CYS A 69 -6.26 18.01 -28.58
CA CYS A 69 -5.52 17.83 -27.34
C CYS A 69 -5.29 19.15 -26.58
N ASP A 70 -5.05 20.25 -27.30
CA ASP A 70 -4.86 21.56 -26.67
C ASP A 70 -6.18 22.08 -26.08
N GLU A 71 -7.30 21.86 -26.76
CA GLU A 71 -8.65 22.10 -26.23
C GLU A 71 -8.94 21.23 -24.98
N TYR A 72 -8.50 19.97 -24.98
CA TYR A 72 -8.58 19.12 -23.78
C TYR A 72 -7.82 19.70 -22.59
N LEU A 73 -6.59 20.17 -22.83
CA LEU A 73 -5.76 20.78 -21.78
C LEU A 73 -6.35 22.11 -21.29
N GLU A 74 -6.92 22.92 -22.18
CA GLU A 74 -7.56 24.18 -21.83
C GLU A 74 -8.85 23.95 -21.03
N TRP A 75 -9.68 22.99 -21.45
CA TRP A 75 -10.82 22.55 -20.65
C TRP A 75 -10.39 22.05 -19.26
N LEU A 76 -9.29 21.31 -19.17
CA LEU A 76 -8.79 20.80 -17.90
C LEU A 76 -8.34 21.93 -16.96
N ARG A 77 -7.79 23.02 -17.51
CA ARG A 77 -7.42 24.23 -16.75
C ARG A 77 -8.63 24.97 -16.20
N ASN A 78 -9.73 25.00 -16.96
CA ASN A 78 -10.95 25.72 -16.59
C ASN A 78 -11.93 24.87 -15.76
N LYS A 79 -11.59 23.61 -15.49
CA LYS A 79 -12.43 22.70 -14.71
C LYS A 79 -12.45 23.11 -13.24
N THR A 80 -13.65 23.28 -12.67
CA THR A 80 -13.85 23.61 -11.25
C THR A 80 -13.21 22.59 -10.30
N LYS A 81 -13.40 21.29 -10.57
CA LYS A 81 -12.76 20.19 -9.84
C LYS A 81 -11.60 19.61 -10.64
N LYS A 82 -10.42 20.24 -10.48
CA LYS A 82 -9.17 19.82 -11.12
C LYS A 82 -8.64 18.49 -10.54
N PRO A 83 -8.02 17.64 -11.36
CA PRO A 83 -7.17 16.56 -10.85
C PRO A 83 -5.98 17.11 -10.07
N ALA A 84 -5.33 16.27 -9.27
CA ALA A 84 -4.10 16.65 -8.58
C ALA A 84 -3.02 17.14 -9.58
N PRO A 85 -2.16 18.12 -9.22
CA PRO A 85 -1.15 18.70 -10.12
C PRO A 85 -0.24 17.67 -10.81
N GLN A 86 0.13 16.61 -10.11
CA GLN A 86 0.93 15.51 -10.67
C GLN A 86 0.20 14.73 -11.78
N THR A 87 -1.13 14.61 -11.68
CA THR A 87 -1.97 13.99 -12.71
C THR A 87 -1.97 14.87 -13.96
N ILE A 88 -2.13 16.18 -13.79
CA ILE A 88 -2.08 17.16 -14.89
C ILE A 88 -0.70 17.12 -15.57
N THR A 89 0.38 17.08 -14.79
CA THR A 89 1.75 16.94 -15.31
C THR A 89 1.91 15.66 -16.14
N SER A 90 1.34 14.55 -15.66
CA SER A 90 1.37 13.27 -16.38
C SER A 90 0.56 13.34 -17.68
N TYR A 91 -0.63 13.95 -17.67
CA TYR A 91 -1.45 14.14 -18.86
C TYR A 91 -0.72 14.99 -19.90
N LYS A 92 -0.15 16.15 -19.50
CA LYS A 92 0.65 17.00 -20.40
C LYS A 92 1.80 16.22 -21.04
N LYS A 93 2.51 15.38 -20.27
CA LYS A 93 3.60 14.54 -20.77
C LYS A 93 3.10 13.56 -21.84
N TYR A 94 2.05 12.79 -21.56
CA TYR A 94 1.57 11.76 -22.50
C TYR A 94 0.85 12.35 -23.70
N ILE A 95 0.11 13.46 -23.52
CA ILE A 95 -0.44 14.24 -24.64
C ILE A 95 0.68 14.73 -25.55
N GLY A 96 1.75 15.32 -25.00
CA GLY A 96 2.89 15.80 -25.80
C GLY A 96 3.55 14.67 -26.61
N ILE A 97 3.64 13.47 -26.04
CA ILE A 97 4.09 12.26 -26.75
C ILE A 97 3.14 11.91 -27.90
N LEU A 98 1.84 11.82 -27.63
CA LEU A 98 0.84 11.40 -28.60
C LEU A 98 0.68 12.42 -29.75
N LYS A 99 0.82 13.72 -29.47
CA LYS A 99 0.84 14.78 -30.50
C LYS A 99 1.97 14.55 -31.51
N ILE A 100 3.14 14.12 -31.05
CA ILE A 100 4.27 13.79 -31.94
C ILE A 100 3.99 12.50 -32.72
N ALA A 101 3.41 11.48 -32.08
CA ALA A 101 3.17 10.18 -32.70
C ALA A 101 2.07 10.23 -33.78
N ILE A 102 0.97 10.94 -33.50
CA ILE A 102 -0.23 11.02 -34.36
C ILE A 102 -0.16 12.22 -35.31
N GLY A 103 0.42 13.34 -34.88
CA GLY A 103 0.40 14.60 -35.63
C GLY A 103 -0.94 15.34 -35.53
N ASN A 104 -1.25 16.15 -36.55
CA ASN A 104 -2.49 16.92 -36.61
C ASN A 104 -3.50 16.32 -37.60
N VAL A 105 -3.66 14.99 -37.55
CA VAL A 105 -4.69 14.27 -38.31
C VAL A 105 -6.06 14.62 -37.77
N ASP A 106 -7.03 14.89 -38.65
CA ASP A 106 -8.41 15.16 -38.25
C ASP A 106 -8.98 14.00 -37.42
N ILE A 107 -9.53 14.29 -36.24
CA ILE A 107 -10.01 13.28 -35.29
C ILE A 107 -11.08 12.37 -35.88
N VAL A 108 -11.83 12.83 -36.88
CA VAL A 108 -12.87 12.04 -37.56
C VAL A 108 -12.30 10.91 -38.42
N ASN A 109 -11.04 11.05 -38.85
CA ASN A 109 -10.34 10.08 -39.68
C ASN A 109 -9.52 9.07 -38.84
N ILE A 110 -9.55 9.21 -37.51
CA ILE A 110 -8.84 8.32 -36.60
C ILE A 110 -9.78 7.17 -36.21
N ASN A 111 -9.44 5.95 -36.64
CA ASN A 111 -10.16 4.72 -36.31
C ASN A 111 -9.30 3.77 -35.45
N SER A 112 -9.90 2.66 -35.00
CA SER A 112 -9.22 1.65 -34.18
C SER A 112 -7.97 1.10 -34.85
N ILE A 113 -8.03 0.77 -36.14
CA ILE A 113 -6.88 0.26 -36.91
C ILE A 113 -5.72 1.26 -36.93
N PHE A 114 -6.01 2.55 -37.09
CA PHE A 114 -5.00 3.61 -37.04
C PHE A 114 -4.33 3.66 -35.66
N LEU A 115 -5.12 3.66 -34.59
CA LEU A 115 -4.60 3.73 -33.21
C LEU A 115 -3.79 2.49 -32.82
N THR A 116 -4.21 1.30 -33.26
CA THR A 116 -3.44 0.06 -33.08
C THR A 116 -2.07 0.15 -33.76
N LYS A 117 -2.00 0.71 -34.98
CA LYS A 117 -0.71 0.94 -35.67
C LYS A 117 0.17 1.96 -34.95
N ILE A 118 -0.42 3.03 -34.40
CA ILE A 118 0.32 4.02 -33.61
C ILE A 118 0.91 3.37 -32.35
N LEU A 119 0.12 2.61 -31.59
CA LEU A 119 0.59 1.92 -30.39
C LEU A 119 1.67 0.89 -30.69
N ALA A 120 1.54 0.14 -31.80
CA ALA A 120 2.59 -0.78 -32.26
C ALA A 120 3.90 -0.05 -32.59
N LYS A 121 3.83 1.13 -33.21
CA LYS A 121 5.00 1.97 -33.48
C LYS A 121 5.60 2.54 -32.20
N GLU A 122 4.77 3.00 -31.27
CA GLU A 122 5.23 3.54 -29.98
C GLU A 122 5.88 2.45 -29.12
N LYS A 123 5.40 1.20 -29.19
CA LYS A 123 6.04 0.04 -28.53
C LYS A 123 7.51 -0.12 -28.94
N GLU A 124 7.83 0.15 -30.20
CA GLU A 124 9.21 0.09 -30.75
C GLU A 124 10.01 1.38 -30.53
N ARG A 125 9.42 2.40 -29.91
CA ARG A 125 10.09 3.68 -29.71
C ARG A 125 11.27 3.52 -28.74
N PRO A 126 12.47 4.04 -29.08
CA PRO A 126 13.63 3.95 -28.19
C PRO A 126 13.41 4.77 -26.91
N LYS A 127 13.96 4.29 -25.79
CA LYS A 127 13.95 5.05 -24.54
C LYS A 127 14.74 6.36 -24.71
N ARG A 128 14.13 7.48 -24.32
CA ARG A 128 14.84 8.77 -24.18
C ARG A 128 15.50 8.84 -22.79
N GLY A 129 16.83 8.83 -22.75
CA GLY A 129 17.60 9.02 -21.53
C GLY A 129 18.06 10.48 -21.35
N ASN A 130 18.43 10.85 -20.12
CA ASN A 130 19.10 12.11 -19.79
C ASN A 130 20.53 12.14 -20.37
N GLY A 131 20.69 12.30 -21.69
CA GLY A 131 21.98 12.51 -22.34
C GLY A 131 22.78 11.26 -22.72
N LYS A 132 22.31 10.05 -22.40
CA LYS A 132 22.85 8.79 -22.96
C LYS A 132 21.69 8.01 -23.61
N ARG A 133 21.89 7.51 -24.83
CA ARG A 133 20.99 6.52 -25.45
C ARG A 133 20.97 5.30 -24.52
N GLN A 134 19.90 5.11 -23.77
CA GLN A 134 19.67 3.83 -23.12
C GLN A 134 19.28 2.84 -24.23
N GLY A 135 19.95 1.70 -24.30
CA GLY A 135 19.52 0.62 -25.19
C GLY A 135 18.08 0.19 -24.87
N GLY A 136 17.37 -0.29 -25.89
CA GLY A 136 16.02 -0.84 -25.76
C GLY A 136 14.88 0.16 -26.02
N THR A 137 13.67 -0.40 -26.06
CA THR A 137 12.41 0.29 -26.37
C THR A 137 11.65 0.67 -25.09
N ILE A 138 10.60 1.48 -25.21
CA ILE A 138 9.81 1.90 -24.03
C ILE A 138 9.25 0.69 -23.26
N SER A 139 9.06 0.87 -21.94
CA SER A 139 8.47 -0.19 -21.11
C SER A 139 6.98 -0.39 -21.40
N SER A 140 6.46 -1.61 -21.19
CA SER A 140 5.03 -1.91 -21.30
C SER A 140 4.14 -0.97 -20.48
N ASN A 141 4.59 -0.57 -19.29
CA ASN A 141 3.88 0.41 -18.46
C ASN A 141 3.79 1.80 -19.11
N THR A 142 4.84 2.23 -19.83
CA THR A 142 4.81 3.49 -20.57
C THR A 142 3.81 3.43 -21.72
N LEU A 143 3.80 2.32 -22.47
CA LEU A 143 2.84 2.09 -23.54
C LEU A 143 1.40 2.03 -23.02
N HIS A 144 1.17 1.35 -21.90
CA HIS A 144 -0.14 1.30 -21.24
C HIS A 144 -0.62 2.69 -20.80
N HIS A 145 0.28 3.58 -20.34
CA HIS A 145 -0.09 4.97 -20.04
C HIS A 145 -0.47 5.78 -21.30
N GLU A 146 0.18 5.53 -22.44
CA GLU A 146 -0.18 6.15 -23.71
C GLU A 146 -1.54 5.67 -24.20
N TYR A 147 -1.80 4.36 -24.15
CA TYR A 147 -3.11 3.75 -24.40
C TYR A 147 -4.20 4.36 -23.49
N SER A 148 -3.93 4.42 -22.18
CA SER A 148 -4.85 5.01 -21.20
C SER A 148 -5.16 6.48 -21.50
N MET A 149 -4.14 7.24 -21.92
CA MET A 149 -4.32 8.65 -22.28
C MET A 149 -5.16 8.80 -23.55
N LEU A 150 -4.95 7.98 -24.57
CA LEU A 150 -5.81 7.93 -25.76
C LEU A 150 -7.26 7.64 -25.38
N SER A 151 -7.48 6.62 -24.53
CA SER A 151 -8.82 6.29 -24.01
C SER A 151 -9.46 7.48 -23.29
N ILE A 152 -8.72 8.19 -22.43
CA ILE A 152 -9.22 9.39 -21.73
C ILE A 152 -9.60 10.51 -22.72
N LEU A 153 -8.78 10.76 -23.75
CA LEU A 153 -9.00 11.80 -24.75
C LEU A 153 -10.23 11.49 -25.61
N PHE A 154 -10.29 10.32 -26.24
CA PHE A 154 -11.37 9.98 -27.16
C PHE A 154 -12.71 9.78 -26.45
N ASN A 155 -12.71 9.26 -25.22
CA ASN A 155 -13.90 9.30 -24.36
C ASN A 155 -14.38 10.73 -24.09
N ARG A 156 -13.46 11.68 -23.90
CA ARG A 156 -13.82 13.10 -23.71
C ARG A 156 -14.36 13.71 -25.01
N PHE A 157 -13.75 13.44 -26.15
CA PHE A 157 -14.21 13.94 -27.45
C PHE A 157 -15.61 13.45 -27.77
N CYS A 158 -15.92 12.17 -27.52
CA CYS A 158 -17.29 11.64 -27.66
C CYS A 158 -18.26 12.32 -26.69
N ARG A 159 -17.86 12.58 -25.43
CA ARG A 159 -18.70 13.30 -24.46
C ARG A 159 -18.98 14.76 -24.84
N TRP A 160 -18.11 15.36 -25.64
CA TRP A 160 -18.34 16.69 -26.23
C TRP A 160 -19.13 16.63 -27.54
N ASN A 161 -19.59 15.44 -27.93
CA ASN A 161 -20.25 15.17 -29.21
C ASN A 161 -19.38 15.50 -30.43
N TRP A 162 -18.05 15.50 -30.28
CA TRP A 162 -17.13 15.72 -31.41
C TRP A 162 -17.01 14.48 -32.29
N LEU A 163 -17.22 13.30 -31.71
CA LEU A 163 -17.22 12.01 -32.37
C LEU A 163 -18.47 11.22 -31.97
N LYS A 164 -19.05 10.49 -32.93
CA LYS A 164 -20.21 9.62 -32.70
C LYS A 164 -19.83 8.25 -32.13
N ILE A 165 -18.67 7.75 -32.53
CA ILE A 165 -18.13 6.45 -32.14
C ILE A 165 -16.74 6.68 -31.58
N ASN A 166 -16.42 6.02 -30.47
CA ASN A 166 -15.10 6.11 -29.86
C ASN A 166 -14.14 5.14 -30.56
N PRO A 167 -13.08 5.63 -31.24
CA PRO A 167 -12.17 4.75 -31.97
C PRO A 167 -11.31 3.85 -31.06
N MET A 168 -11.33 4.08 -29.74
CA MET A 168 -10.66 3.23 -28.76
C MET A 168 -11.46 1.99 -28.36
N ASP A 169 -12.74 1.88 -28.71
CA ASP A 169 -13.60 0.79 -28.24
C ASP A 169 -13.13 -0.59 -28.74
N ASP A 170 -12.52 -0.65 -29.93
CA ASP A 170 -11.98 -1.87 -30.55
C ASP A 170 -10.43 -1.93 -30.51
N VAL A 171 -9.77 -1.08 -29.72
CA VAL A 171 -8.31 -1.12 -29.57
C VAL A 171 -7.95 -2.02 -28.41
N GLU A 172 -7.18 -3.08 -28.68
CA GLU A 172 -6.72 -4.00 -27.64
C GLU A 172 -5.77 -3.29 -26.66
N GLU A 173 -6.00 -3.55 -25.37
CA GLU A 173 -5.14 -3.04 -24.32
C GLU A 173 -3.75 -3.71 -24.39
N PRO A 174 -2.65 -2.94 -24.36
CA PRO A 174 -1.31 -3.53 -24.37
C PRO A 174 -1.06 -4.44 -23.16
N ASP A 175 -0.39 -5.57 -23.40
CA ASP A 175 0.01 -6.48 -22.32
C ASP A 175 0.75 -5.74 -21.20
N PHE A 176 0.15 -5.78 -20.01
CA PHE A 176 0.75 -5.26 -18.80
C PHE A 176 1.16 -6.41 -17.89
N THR A 177 2.43 -6.81 -17.97
CA THR A 177 3.01 -7.70 -16.96
C THR A 177 3.33 -6.88 -15.71
N VAL A 178 2.61 -7.14 -14.62
CA VAL A 178 3.02 -6.67 -13.29
C VAL A 178 4.35 -7.34 -12.98
N LYS A 179 5.42 -6.56 -12.83
CA LYS A 179 6.67 -7.10 -12.32
C LYS A 179 6.42 -7.60 -10.90
N GLU A 180 6.72 -8.87 -10.64
CA GLU A 180 6.69 -9.41 -9.29
C GLU A 180 7.69 -8.62 -8.43
N VAL A 181 7.20 -8.01 -7.35
CA VAL A 181 8.05 -7.28 -6.42
C VAL A 181 8.77 -8.33 -5.59
N VAL A 182 10.07 -8.46 -5.78
CA VAL A 182 10.89 -9.35 -4.97
C VAL A 182 10.90 -8.85 -3.54
N VAL A 183 10.45 -9.73 -2.65
CA VAL A 183 10.56 -9.77 -1.19
C VAL A 183 11.98 -9.97 -0.62
N PRO A 184 12.82 -8.99 -0.23
CA PRO A 184 14.06 -9.32 0.46
C PRO A 184 13.83 -10.22 1.69
N GLU A 185 14.75 -11.14 1.95
CA GLU A 185 14.72 -11.97 3.17
C GLU A 185 15.25 -11.17 4.38
N PHE A 186 14.94 -11.63 5.61
CA PHE A 186 15.36 -10.93 6.84
C PHE A 186 16.88 -10.72 6.94
N GLU A 187 17.67 -11.68 6.47
CA GLU A 187 19.13 -11.60 6.49
C GLU A 187 19.67 -10.53 5.53
N GLU A 188 19.05 -10.36 4.35
CA GLU A 188 19.40 -9.29 3.40
C GLU A 188 19.08 -7.91 3.97
N LEU A 189 18.10 -7.88 4.89
CA LEU A 189 17.56 -6.69 5.48
C LEU A 189 18.50 -6.06 6.51
N ASP A 190 19.09 -6.89 7.36
CA ASP A 190 20.10 -6.44 8.30
C ASP A 190 21.35 -5.96 7.56
N ASP A 191 21.73 -6.59 6.45
CA ASP A 191 22.80 -6.08 5.57
C ASP A 191 22.44 -4.71 5.00
N ILE A 192 21.24 -4.54 4.43
CA ILE A 192 20.78 -3.25 3.90
C ILE A 192 20.77 -2.18 5.00
N LYS A 193 20.25 -2.49 6.20
CA LYS A 193 20.27 -1.59 7.35
C LYS A 193 21.69 -1.22 7.73
N ASN A 194 22.59 -2.19 7.87
CA ASN A 194 23.99 -1.97 8.22
C ASN A 194 24.72 -1.11 7.19
N LYS A 195 24.41 -1.27 5.90
CA LYS A 195 24.90 -0.40 4.82
C LYS A 195 24.31 1.01 4.96
N ILE A 196 22.99 1.14 5.17
CA ILE A 196 22.32 2.44 5.38
C ILE A 196 22.97 3.20 6.55
N MET A 197 23.33 2.50 7.63
CA MET A 197 23.96 3.12 8.80
C MET A 197 25.31 3.79 8.51
N LYS A 198 25.98 3.40 7.41
CA LYS A 198 27.24 3.98 6.92
C LYS A 198 27.02 5.11 5.90
N ALA A 199 25.79 5.37 5.47
CA ALA A 199 25.47 6.45 4.54
C ALA A 199 25.72 7.83 5.17
N LYS A 200 25.80 8.86 4.32
CA LYS A 200 25.91 10.26 4.77
C LYS A 200 24.70 10.58 5.66
N ILE A 201 24.92 11.28 6.77
CA ILE A 201 23.92 11.53 7.82
C ILE A 201 22.52 11.90 7.29
N ARG A 202 22.42 12.82 6.32
CA ARG A 202 21.14 13.20 5.71
C ARG A 202 20.48 12.03 4.95
N ASP A 203 21.23 11.40 4.05
CA ASP A 203 20.74 10.28 3.24
C ASP A 203 20.36 9.10 4.15
N ARG A 204 21.19 8.81 5.16
CA ARG A 204 20.94 7.80 6.19
C ARG A 204 19.59 8.00 6.85
N LEU A 205 19.33 9.17 7.43
CA LEU A 205 18.04 9.44 8.08
C LEU A 205 16.87 9.33 7.10
N GLN A 206 17.02 9.83 5.86
CA GLN A 206 16.00 9.70 4.81
C GLN A 206 15.67 8.24 4.49
N TYR A 207 16.67 7.37 4.44
CA TYR A 207 16.49 5.94 4.18
C TYR A 207 15.85 5.23 5.37
N LEU A 208 16.21 5.60 6.60
CA LEU A 208 15.60 5.03 7.81
C LEU A 208 14.12 5.38 7.95
N TYR A 209 13.68 6.58 7.53
CA TYR A 209 12.25 6.89 7.43
C TYR A 209 11.49 5.91 6.53
N ALA A 210 12.09 5.48 5.42
CA ALA A 210 11.49 4.48 4.54
C ALA A 210 11.59 3.06 5.13
N LEU A 211 12.72 2.70 5.73
CA LEU A 211 12.96 1.37 6.28
C LEU A 211 12.09 1.06 7.49
N PHE A 212 12.01 1.99 8.44
CA PHE A 212 11.30 1.79 9.71
C PHE A 212 9.85 2.27 9.70
N GLY A 213 9.53 3.27 8.87
CA GLY A 213 8.17 3.83 8.82
C GLY A 213 7.47 3.68 7.48
N GLY A 214 8.14 3.17 6.46
CA GLY A 214 7.56 3.04 5.13
C GLY A 214 7.16 4.38 4.51
N LEU A 215 7.75 5.52 4.89
CA LEU A 215 7.33 6.81 4.32
C LEU A 215 7.65 6.91 2.81
N ARG A 216 6.79 7.61 2.07
CA ARG A 216 7.07 8.00 0.68
C ARG A 216 8.08 9.14 0.64
N ALA A 217 8.86 9.27 -0.45
CA ALA A 217 9.86 10.33 -0.57
C ALA A 217 9.28 11.75 -0.39
N GLU A 218 8.05 11.97 -0.87
CA GLU A 218 7.33 13.25 -0.71
C GLU A 218 6.95 13.52 0.76
N GLU A 219 6.61 12.47 1.51
CA GLU A 219 6.31 12.52 2.95
C GLU A 219 7.57 12.76 3.77
N VAL A 220 8.68 12.08 3.42
CA VAL A 220 10.00 12.30 4.07
C VAL A 220 10.45 13.74 3.86
N ALA A 221 10.39 14.25 2.64
CA ALA A 221 10.75 15.64 2.35
C ALA A 221 9.83 16.66 3.06
N GLY A 222 8.58 16.26 3.36
CA GLY A 222 7.57 17.07 4.01
C GLY A 222 7.60 17.04 5.54
N GLN A 223 8.57 16.36 6.17
CA GLN A 223 8.71 16.32 7.63
C GLN A 223 9.13 17.67 8.22
N HIS A 224 8.51 18.04 9.34
CA HIS A 224 8.75 19.27 10.10
C HIS A 224 9.38 18.96 11.47
N LEU A 225 10.27 19.85 11.93
CA LEU A 225 10.95 19.70 13.22
C LEU A 225 10.03 19.90 14.43
N ASP A 226 9.13 20.86 14.33
CA ASP A 226 8.36 21.42 15.44
C ASP A 226 7.08 20.62 15.76
N ARG A 227 6.57 19.83 14.81
CA ARG A 227 5.27 19.16 14.96
C ARG A 227 5.24 17.67 14.61
N ASP A 228 6.15 17.20 13.75
CA ASP A 228 6.08 15.84 13.23
C ASP A 228 6.87 14.83 14.08
N ILE A 229 7.70 15.27 15.02
CA ILE A 229 8.53 14.39 15.84
C ILE A 229 8.00 14.41 17.29
N ASP A 230 7.62 13.26 17.80
CA ASP A 230 7.10 13.05 19.15
C ASP A 230 8.04 12.11 19.91
N ARG A 231 9.04 12.70 20.59
CA ARG A 231 10.10 11.93 21.25
C ARG A 231 9.60 11.14 22.45
N GLU A 232 8.69 11.71 23.24
CA GLU A 232 8.15 11.04 24.43
C GLU A 232 7.45 9.73 24.07
N ARG A 233 6.75 9.71 22.93
CA ARG A 233 6.01 8.53 22.47
C ARG A 233 6.76 7.74 21.40
N MET A 234 7.96 8.17 21.02
CA MET A 234 8.76 7.59 19.94
C MET A 234 7.99 7.50 18.61
N LEU A 235 7.27 8.57 18.25
CA LEU A 235 6.46 8.62 17.03
C LEU A 235 6.95 9.69 16.05
N VAL A 236 6.75 9.39 14.77
CA VAL A 236 6.78 10.34 13.66
C VAL A 236 5.36 10.56 13.14
N ARG A 237 4.99 11.79 12.81
CA ARG A 237 3.71 12.13 12.18
C ARG A 237 3.92 12.44 10.70
N VAL A 238 3.06 11.89 9.85
CA VAL A 238 3.00 12.24 8.44
C VAL A 238 1.81 13.15 8.26
N ILE A 239 2.05 14.45 8.09
CA ILE A 239 0.99 15.47 7.98
C ILE A 239 1.10 16.25 6.67
N THR A 240 2.31 16.39 6.15
CA THR A 240 2.63 17.18 4.95
C THR A 240 3.44 16.40 3.94
N VAL A 241 3.32 16.80 2.68
CA VAL A 241 4.13 16.31 1.56
C VAL A 241 4.74 17.48 0.81
N ILE A 242 5.91 17.26 0.20
CA ILE A 242 6.48 18.20 -0.78
C ILE A 242 6.12 17.73 -2.19
N VAL A 243 5.43 18.58 -2.95
CA VAL A 243 4.98 18.29 -4.32
C VAL A 243 5.30 19.44 -5.26
N ARG A 244 5.06 19.24 -6.56
CA ARG A 244 5.14 20.32 -7.56
C ARG A 244 3.77 20.94 -7.80
N ASP A 245 3.71 22.26 -7.82
CA ASP A 245 2.55 23.01 -8.31
C ASP A 245 2.45 22.94 -9.85
N GLU A 246 1.40 23.55 -10.41
CA GLU A 246 1.18 23.60 -11.87
C GLU A 246 2.29 24.34 -12.64
N ASN A 247 3.04 25.20 -11.97
CA ASN A 247 4.14 26.01 -12.52
C ASN A 247 5.51 25.32 -12.37
N GLY A 248 5.57 24.17 -11.69
CA GLY A 248 6.79 23.41 -11.46
C GLY A 248 7.58 23.83 -10.21
N ASN A 249 7.03 24.72 -9.38
CA ASN A 249 7.62 25.11 -8.10
C ASN A 249 7.36 24.02 -7.06
N TRP A 250 8.32 23.85 -6.14
CA TRP A 250 8.13 22.98 -4.99
C TRP A 250 7.31 23.69 -3.92
N ILE A 251 6.24 23.06 -3.48
CA ILE A 251 5.33 23.57 -2.45
C ILE A 251 5.07 22.49 -1.39
N GLU A 252 4.64 22.92 -0.21
CA GLU A 252 4.03 22.02 0.76
C GLU A 252 2.55 21.82 0.42
N ASP A 253 2.08 20.60 0.58
CA ASP A 253 0.67 20.26 0.41
C ASP A 253 0.25 19.22 1.46
N LYS A 254 -1.06 19.03 1.61
CA LYS A 254 -1.61 17.94 2.41
C LYS A 254 -1.50 16.62 1.63
N PRO A 255 -1.33 15.48 2.32
CA PRO A 255 -1.43 14.18 1.72
C PRO A 255 -2.74 13.99 0.95
N LYS A 256 -2.70 13.16 -0.11
CA LYS A 256 -3.83 12.96 -1.04
C LYS A 256 -5.14 12.47 -0.40
N SER A 257 -5.08 11.92 0.82
CA SER A 257 -6.24 11.39 1.54
C SER A 257 -6.08 11.62 3.04
N GLU A 258 -7.18 11.72 3.78
CA GLU A 258 -7.16 11.80 5.24
C GLU A 258 -6.44 10.60 5.87
N SER A 259 -6.64 9.40 5.30
CA SER A 259 -5.93 8.18 5.73
C SER A 259 -4.41 8.28 5.60
N SER A 260 -3.88 9.18 4.78
CA SER A 260 -2.44 9.38 4.67
C SER A 260 -1.86 10.20 5.83
N VAL A 261 -2.70 10.90 6.60
CA VAL A 261 -2.31 11.55 7.86
C VAL A 261 -2.26 10.52 8.97
N ARG A 262 -1.07 10.23 9.49
CA ARG A 262 -0.86 9.10 10.40
C ARG A 262 0.30 9.31 11.35
N LYS A 263 0.31 8.54 12.44
CA LYS A 263 1.42 8.46 13.39
C LYS A 263 2.10 7.11 13.24
N ILE A 264 3.42 7.11 13.21
CA ILE A 264 4.23 5.93 12.91
C ILE A 264 5.24 5.76 14.04
N PRO A 265 5.20 4.65 14.78
CA PRO A 265 6.21 4.36 15.79
C PRO A 265 7.56 4.11 15.11
N MET A 266 8.62 4.67 15.69
CA MET A 266 9.99 4.53 15.21
C MET A 266 10.87 3.93 16.31
N PRO A 267 11.86 3.09 15.97
CA PRO A 267 12.78 2.50 16.95
C PRO A 267 13.74 3.56 17.53
N GLU A 268 14.35 3.27 18.68
CA GLU A 268 15.33 4.17 19.33
C GLU A 268 16.49 4.56 18.42
N GLU A 269 17.03 3.59 17.68
CA GLU A 269 18.11 3.81 16.69
C GLU A 269 17.77 4.89 15.65
N PHE A 270 16.49 5.06 15.30
CA PHE A 270 16.07 6.14 14.40
C PHE A 270 16.27 7.51 15.05
N PHE A 271 15.95 7.64 16.35
CA PHE A 271 16.07 8.89 17.09
C PHE A 271 17.53 9.24 17.36
N ASP A 272 18.40 8.26 17.58
CA ASP A 272 19.85 8.48 17.68
C ASP A 272 20.41 9.11 16.40
N VAL A 273 20.03 8.57 15.24
CA VAL A 273 20.43 9.12 13.93
C VAL A 273 19.79 10.48 13.67
N LEU A 274 18.57 10.69 14.13
CA LEU A 274 17.91 12.00 14.06
C LEU A 274 18.72 13.03 14.86
N ASP A 275 19.16 12.73 16.07
CA ASP A 275 19.94 13.65 16.90
C ASP A 275 21.27 14.04 16.23
N GLU A 276 21.99 13.09 15.65
CA GLU A 276 23.19 13.39 14.87
C GLU A 276 22.87 14.29 13.65
N TYR A 277 21.74 14.04 12.99
CA TYR A 277 21.30 14.88 11.87
C TYR A 277 20.91 16.29 12.31
N LEU A 278 20.31 16.48 13.48
CA LEU A 278 19.96 17.79 14.01
C LEU A 278 21.19 18.65 14.24
N VAL A 279 22.28 18.07 14.76
CA VAL A 279 23.58 18.76 14.90
C VAL A 279 24.12 19.17 13.53
N TYR A 280 24.10 18.25 12.55
CA TYR A 280 24.50 18.56 11.17
C TYR A 280 23.65 19.68 10.56
N ARG A 281 22.32 19.64 10.75
CA ARG A 281 21.39 20.62 10.22
C ARG A 281 21.61 21.99 10.85
N GLU A 282 21.83 22.07 12.17
CA GLU A 282 22.09 23.33 12.87
C GLU A 282 23.36 24.01 12.32
N ASN A 283 24.44 23.25 12.12
CA ASN A 283 25.67 23.76 11.51
C ASN A 283 25.44 24.23 10.06
N PHE A 284 24.62 23.50 9.30
CA PHE A 284 24.25 23.91 7.95
C PHE A 284 23.44 25.23 7.93
N ILE A 285 22.51 25.41 8.88
CA ILE A 285 21.76 26.66 9.06
C ILE A 285 22.70 27.82 9.42
N LYS A 286 23.65 27.63 10.35
CA LYS A 286 24.67 28.63 10.70
C LYS A 286 25.48 29.06 9.47
N TYR A 287 25.92 28.08 8.68
CA TYR A 287 26.61 28.35 7.41
C TYR A 287 25.75 29.16 6.42
N LEU A 288 24.46 28.82 6.27
CA LEU A 288 23.56 29.55 5.38
C LEU A 288 23.34 31.00 5.83
N LYS A 289 23.21 31.24 7.15
CA LYS A 289 23.07 32.60 7.71
C LYS A 289 24.32 33.45 7.52
N ILE A 290 25.52 32.85 7.60
CA ILE A 290 26.78 33.54 7.28
C ILE A 290 26.83 33.90 5.79
N LYS A 291 26.46 32.97 4.91
CA LYS A 291 26.50 33.18 3.45
C LYS A 291 25.43 34.16 2.97
N ASN A 292 24.27 34.18 3.62
CA ASN A 292 23.16 35.07 3.33
C ASN A 292 22.51 35.52 4.64
N PRO A 293 22.87 36.72 5.16
CA PRO A 293 22.31 37.25 6.40
C PRO A 293 20.78 37.40 6.40
N ASN A 294 20.15 37.51 5.22
CA ASN A 294 18.70 37.59 5.05
C ASN A 294 18.02 36.21 4.95
N TYR A 295 18.77 35.11 5.08
CA TYR A 295 18.21 33.77 5.02
C TYR A 295 17.21 33.55 6.15
N LYS A 296 15.99 33.16 5.78
CA LYS A 296 14.94 32.74 6.70
C LYS A 296 14.84 31.23 6.69
N GLU A 297 15.02 30.66 7.88
CA GLU A 297 14.87 29.23 8.09
C GLU A 297 13.40 28.81 7.94
N ILE A 298 13.20 27.64 7.33
CA ILE A 298 11.90 26.99 7.22
C ILE A 298 11.81 25.82 8.22
N PRO A 299 10.61 25.45 8.69
CA PRO A 299 10.43 24.41 9.71
C PRO A 299 10.77 22.99 9.23
N ASN A 300 10.94 22.79 7.92
CA ASN A 300 11.25 21.48 7.36
C ASN A 300 12.54 20.88 7.93
N LEU A 301 12.46 19.58 8.24
CA LEU A 301 13.58 18.77 8.70
C LEU A 301 14.67 18.67 7.63
N PHE A 302 14.28 18.39 6.38
CA PHE A 302 15.22 18.25 5.27
C PHE A 302 15.26 19.50 4.39
N LEU A 303 16.47 20.02 4.17
CA LEU A 303 16.71 21.23 3.41
C LEU A 303 17.58 20.97 2.19
N ASN A 304 17.26 21.64 1.08
CA ASN A 304 18.14 21.66 -0.08
C ASN A 304 19.41 22.49 0.20
N GLN A 305 20.33 22.51 -0.77
CA GLN A 305 21.63 23.20 -0.62
C GLN A 305 21.54 24.73 -0.42
N TYR A 306 20.36 25.32 -0.63
CA TYR A 306 20.06 26.74 -0.43
C TYR A 306 19.17 26.99 0.79
N GLY A 307 18.87 25.97 1.60
CA GLY A 307 18.04 26.10 2.80
C GLY A 307 16.53 26.12 2.56
N GLY A 308 16.06 25.81 1.34
CA GLY A 308 14.64 25.68 1.01
C GLY A 308 14.18 24.21 0.97
N PHE A 309 12.97 23.96 0.45
CA PHE A 309 12.39 22.61 0.37
C PHE A 309 13.32 21.58 -0.28
N TYR A 310 13.47 20.43 0.39
CA TYR A 310 14.16 19.29 -0.21
C TYR A 310 13.33 18.69 -1.34
N ARG A 311 13.98 18.20 -2.38
CA ARG A 311 13.30 17.69 -3.59
C ARG A 311 13.11 16.18 -3.45
N PRO A 312 11.87 15.65 -3.39
CA PRO A 312 11.62 14.21 -3.28
C PRO A 312 12.34 13.36 -4.33
N PRO A 313 12.41 13.74 -5.63
CA PRO A 313 13.15 12.97 -6.63
C PRO A 313 14.66 12.82 -6.33
N ARG A 314 15.22 13.73 -5.52
CA ARG A 314 16.62 13.65 -5.08
C ARG A 314 16.82 12.49 -4.10
N ILE A 315 15.85 12.20 -3.24
CA ILE A 315 15.91 11.05 -2.31
C ILE A 315 15.97 9.74 -3.10
N SER A 316 15.06 9.55 -4.06
CA SER A 316 15.06 8.35 -4.92
C SER A 316 16.34 8.20 -5.72
N ARG A 317 16.92 9.33 -6.18
CA ARG A 317 18.18 9.34 -6.91
C ARG A 317 19.37 8.99 -6.01
N THR A 318 19.51 9.62 -4.84
CA THR A 318 20.63 9.32 -3.93
C THR A 318 20.54 7.88 -3.45
N TRP A 319 19.33 7.35 -3.22
CA TRP A 319 19.14 5.94 -2.93
C TRP A 319 19.69 5.03 -4.04
N GLY A 320 19.34 5.30 -5.30
CA GLY A 320 19.86 4.50 -6.43
C GLY A 320 21.39 4.56 -6.55
N GLU A 321 21.98 5.75 -6.37
CA GLU A 321 23.43 5.94 -6.36
C GLU A 321 24.11 5.23 -5.18
N PHE A 322 23.49 5.25 -4.00
CA PHE A 322 23.94 4.55 -2.80
C PHE A 322 23.88 3.02 -2.99
N ARG A 323 22.76 2.50 -3.46
CA ARG A 323 22.53 1.08 -3.71
C ARG A 323 23.60 0.45 -4.61
N ILE A 324 23.91 1.12 -5.72
CA ILE A 324 24.95 0.68 -6.67
C ILE A 324 26.33 0.69 -6.02
N ARG A 325 26.64 1.75 -5.26
CA ARG A 325 27.95 1.92 -4.62
C ARG A 325 28.20 0.90 -3.51
N GLU A 326 27.19 0.54 -2.75
CA GLU A 326 27.29 -0.41 -1.63
C GLU A 326 27.03 -1.87 -2.05
N GLY A 327 26.88 -2.15 -3.36
CA GLY A 327 26.66 -3.52 -3.86
C GLY A 327 25.39 -4.16 -3.31
N ILE A 328 24.29 -3.42 -3.27
CA ILE A 328 22.97 -3.98 -2.95
C ILE A 328 22.36 -4.48 -4.28
N ASP A 329 22.49 -5.79 -4.53
CA ASP A 329 22.12 -6.45 -5.79
C ASP A 329 20.61 -6.64 -6.00
N LEU A 330 19.81 -6.17 -5.05
CA LEU A 330 18.37 -6.07 -5.18
C LEU A 330 18.02 -4.82 -5.99
N ASP A 331 17.22 -4.93 -7.06
CA ASP A 331 16.71 -3.76 -7.79
C ASP A 331 15.58 -3.03 -7.04
N ILE A 332 15.86 -2.66 -5.79
CA ILE A 332 14.94 -1.95 -4.92
C ILE A 332 15.08 -0.44 -5.14
N THR A 333 13.97 0.18 -5.49
CA THR A 333 13.86 1.65 -5.49
C THR A 333 13.61 2.15 -4.07
N PHE A 334 13.70 3.46 -3.83
CA PHE A 334 13.34 4.03 -2.53
C PHE A 334 11.88 3.70 -2.16
N HIS A 335 10.97 3.70 -3.14
CA HIS A 335 9.60 3.24 -2.91
C HIS A 335 9.54 1.73 -2.62
N GLY A 336 10.44 0.95 -3.21
CA GLY A 336 10.63 -0.47 -2.90
C GLY A 336 10.92 -0.74 -1.42
N ILE A 337 11.66 0.14 -0.73
CA ILE A 337 11.88 0.03 0.73
C ILE A 337 10.56 0.14 1.50
N ARG A 338 9.65 1.02 1.09
CA ARG A 338 8.30 1.08 1.67
C ARG A 338 7.52 -0.20 1.41
N HIS A 339 7.58 -0.73 0.17
CA HIS A 339 6.95 -2.00 -0.15
C HIS A 339 7.47 -3.11 0.76
N TYR A 340 8.78 -3.11 0.98
CA TYR A 340 9.43 -4.03 1.88
C TYR A 340 8.88 -3.89 3.32
N TYR A 341 8.89 -2.68 3.90
CA TYR A 341 8.37 -2.44 5.25
C TYR A 341 6.95 -2.98 5.42
N LEU A 342 6.03 -2.63 4.51
CA LEU A 342 4.63 -3.04 4.58
C LEU A 342 4.44 -4.55 4.39
N THR A 343 5.19 -5.14 3.46
CA THR A 343 5.19 -6.60 3.25
C THR A 343 5.68 -7.32 4.49
N ASN A 344 6.72 -6.80 5.16
CA ASN A 344 7.25 -7.40 6.38
C ASN A 344 6.25 -7.34 7.54
N GLN A 345 5.59 -6.18 7.73
CA GLN A 345 4.51 -6.07 8.73
C GLN A 345 3.36 -7.03 8.42
N MET A 346 2.93 -7.11 7.16
CA MET A 346 1.82 -7.98 6.75
C MET A 346 2.16 -9.47 6.86
N ASN A 347 3.39 -9.85 6.53
CA ASN A 347 3.77 -11.25 6.45
C ASN A 347 4.34 -11.79 7.76
N TYR A 348 5.02 -10.99 8.57
CA TYR A 348 5.83 -11.52 9.67
C TYR A 348 5.54 -10.91 11.04
N ASN A 349 4.63 -9.93 11.12
CA ASN A 349 4.20 -9.39 12.41
C ASN A 349 2.87 -10.04 12.86
N PRO A 350 2.90 -11.07 13.74
CA PRO A 350 1.67 -11.76 14.15
C PRO A 350 0.74 -10.90 15.01
N LYS A 351 1.19 -9.72 15.47
CA LYS A 351 0.43 -8.81 16.32
C LYS A 351 -0.34 -7.75 15.54
N LEU A 352 -0.09 -7.59 14.24
CA LEU A 352 -0.75 -6.59 13.41
C LEU A 352 -1.75 -7.25 12.48
N THR A 353 -2.95 -6.68 12.40
CA THR A 353 -3.96 -7.06 11.42
C THR A 353 -3.68 -6.39 10.06
N GLU A 354 -4.33 -6.85 8.99
CA GLU A 354 -4.25 -6.17 7.69
C GLU A 354 -4.67 -4.70 7.78
N ARG A 355 -5.58 -4.38 8.71
CA ARG A 355 -6.09 -3.02 8.92
C ARG A 355 -5.06 -2.14 9.60
N ASP A 356 -4.35 -2.66 10.59
CA ASP A 356 -3.26 -1.92 11.24
C ASP A 356 -2.15 -1.59 10.24
N VAL A 357 -1.80 -2.55 9.38
CA VAL A 357 -0.82 -2.34 8.30
C VAL A 357 -1.34 -1.35 7.25
N GLN A 358 -2.64 -1.36 6.95
CA GLN A 358 -3.27 -0.35 6.08
C GLN A 358 -3.15 1.05 6.67
N ASP A 359 -3.37 1.20 7.97
CA ASP A 359 -3.29 2.48 8.66
C ASP A 359 -1.83 2.97 8.74
N LEU A 360 -0.86 2.08 9.00
CA LEU A 360 0.59 2.38 8.90
C LEU A 360 0.99 2.79 7.47
N ALA A 361 0.39 2.18 6.46
CA ALA A 361 0.60 2.57 5.07
C ALA A 361 -0.08 3.92 4.76
N GLY A 362 -1.21 4.22 5.39
CA GLY A 362 -2.08 5.33 5.02
C GLY A 362 -2.71 5.14 3.64
N HIS A 363 -3.15 3.91 3.34
CA HIS A 363 -3.93 3.59 2.14
C HIS A 363 -5.43 3.75 2.42
N ALA A 364 -6.14 4.43 1.51
CA ALA A 364 -7.59 4.57 1.60
C ALA A 364 -8.33 3.24 1.36
N ASP A 365 -7.80 2.37 0.51
CA ASP A 365 -8.41 1.08 0.15
C ASP A 365 -7.52 -0.09 0.57
N LEU A 366 -8.11 -1.04 1.30
CA LEU A 366 -7.45 -2.26 1.77
C LEU A 366 -6.96 -3.14 0.62
N ARG A 367 -7.59 -3.07 -0.57
CA ARG A 367 -7.12 -3.77 -1.78
C ARG A 367 -5.67 -3.39 -2.12
N THR A 368 -5.29 -2.14 -1.90
CA THR A 368 -3.91 -1.67 -2.10
C THR A 368 -2.97 -2.35 -1.12
N THR A 369 -3.40 -2.50 0.14
CA THR A 369 -2.62 -3.12 1.20
C THR A 369 -2.52 -4.65 1.05
N ARG A 370 -3.55 -5.29 0.51
CA ARG A 370 -3.51 -6.73 0.17
C ARG A 370 -2.51 -7.05 -0.94
N GLY A 371 -2.15 -6.07 -1.77
CA GLY A 371 -1.07 -6.20 -2.74
C GLY A 371 0.33 -6.41 -2.13
N TYR A 372 0.49 -6.22 -0.81
CA TYR A 372 1.73 -6.54 -0.08
C TYR A 372 1.68 -7.92 0.59
N VAL A 373 0.56 -8.64 0.51
CA VAL A 373 0.49 -10.04 0.96
C VAL A 373 1.21 -10.88 -0.10
N HIS A 374 2.32 -11.49 0.29
CA HIS A 374 3.02 -12.45 -0.54
C HIS A 374 2.95 -13.81 0.12
N ALA A 375 2.55 -14.83 -0.63
CA ALA A 375 2.58 -16.21 -0.16
C ALA A 375 4.05 -16.66 -0.01
N SER A 376 4.64 -16.46 1.16
CA SER A 376 5.97 -16.99 1.47
C SER A 376 5.85 -18.47 1.84
N LYS A 377 6.44 -19.36 1.02
CA LYS A 377 6.51 -20.80 1.31
C LYS A 377 7.14 -21.06 2.69
N LYS A 378 8.19 -20.31 3.04
CA LYS A 378 8.81 -20.34 4.38
C LYS A 378 7.87 -19.88 5.49
N LYS A 379 7.00 -18.89 5.27
CA LYS A 379 5.98 -18.48 6.26
C LYS A 379 4.98 -19.60 6.50
N ILE A 380 4.52 -20.27 5.44
CA ILE A 380 3.64 -21.43 5.54
C ILE A 380 4.35 -22.55 6.32
N GLU A 381 5.58 -22.89 5.95
CA GLU A 381 6.37 -23.93 6.64
C GLU A 381 6.66 -23.60 8.11
N LYS A 382 6.95 -22.33 8.43
CA LYS A 382 7.31 -21.88 9.79
C LYS A 382 6.09 -21.69 10.70
N TYR A 383 4.98 -21.16 10.17
CA TYR A 383 3.84 -20.69 10.97
C TYR A 383 2.55 -21.50 10.79
N ALA A 384 2.39 -22.30 9.72
CA ALA A 384 1.17 -23.10 9.55
C ALA A 384 0.98 -24.09 10.70
N THR A 385 2.08 -24.56 11.30
CA THR A 385 2.06 -25.41 12.49
C THR A 385 2.29 -24.64 13.79
N SER A 386 2.77 -23.38 13.76
CA SER A 386 3.13 -22.64 14.99
C SER A 386 1.92 -22.28 15.84
N ILE A 387 0.76 -22.03 15.22
CA ILE A 387 -0.52 -21.81 15.93
C ILE A 387 -0.89 -23.04 16.78
N PHE A 388 -0.43 -24.23 16.37
CA PHE A 388 -0.68 -25.48 17.09
C PHE A 388 0.47 -25.89 18.02
N ASN A 389 1.61 -25.17 18.03
CA ASN A 389 2.87 -25.65 18.60
C ASN A 389 3.55 -24.75 19.65
N SER A 390 2.92 -23.69 20.19
CA SER A 390 3.56 -22.90 21.26
C SER A 390 2.62 -22.57 22.41
N PHE A 391 2.88 -23.17 23.58
CA PHE A 391 2.35 -22.72 24.88
C PHE A 391 3.16 -21.49 25.33
N SER A 392 2.52 -20.34 25.51
CA SER A 392 3.16 -19.13 26.05
C SER A 392 2.92 -19.01 27.56
N LYS A 393 3.71 -18.19 28.28
CA LYS A 393 3.43 -17.89 29.70
C LYS A 393 2.00 -17.37 29.90
N GLU A 394 1.48 -16.58 28.96
CA GLU A 394 0.11 -16.06 28.99
C GLU A 394 -0.95 -17.16 28.80
N SER A 395 -0.65 -18.23 28.03
CA SER A 395 -1.59 -19.35 27.86
C SER A 395 -1.66 -20.30 29.06
N LEU A 396 -0.73 -20.20 30.01
CA LEU A 396 -0.75 -20.96 31.27
C LEU A 396 -1.75 -20.38 32.29
N PHE A 397 -2.23 -19.14 32.10
CA PHE A 397 -3.19 -18.49 33.00
C PHE A 397 -4.52 -18.24 32.26
N LYS A 398 -5.64 -18.73 32.79
CA LYS A 398 -7.00 -18.43 32.26
C LYS A 398 -7.83 -17.71 33.32
N ASN A 399 -8.29 -16.50 33.01
CA ASN A 399 -9.25 -15.70 33.80
C ASN A 399 -8.86 -15.44 35.27
N GLY A 400 -8.18 -14.33 35.54
CA GLY A 400 -7.74 -14.02 36.91
C GLY A 400 -6.55 -14.90 37.31
N TYR A 401 -5.69 -14.39 38.18
CA TYR A 401 -4.33 -14.91 38.39
C TYR A 401 -4.28 -16.21 39.24
N ASP A 402 -5.40 -16.88 39.45
CA ASP A 402 -5.55 -17.85 40.55
C ASP A 402 -5.44 -19.32 40.10
N VAL A 403 -5.45 -19.62 38.79
CA VAL A 403 -5.39 -21.00 38.26
C VAL A 403 -4.36 -21.16 37.13
N LEU A 404 -3.39 -22.06 37.34
CA LEU A 404 -2.40 -22.51 36.37
C LEU A 404 -2.93 -23.68 35.55
N THR A 405 -2.94 -23.57 34.22
CA THR A 405 -3.28 -24.68 33.31
C THR A 405 -2.02 -25.21 32.63
N ILE A 406 -1.62 -26.45 32.93
CA ILE A 406 -0.36 -27.07 32.49
C ILE A 406 -0.64 -28.24 31.53
N PRO A 407 0.08 -28.36 30.40
CA PRO A 407 0.02 -29.55 29.55
C PRO A 407 0.39 -30.83 30.29
N VAL A 408 -0.35 -31.91 30.03
CA VAL A 408 -0.13 -33.19 30.69
C VAL A 408 1.24 -33.80 30.37
N GLU A 409 1.78 -33.51 29.18
CA GLU A 409 3.13 -33.93 28.79
C GLU A 409 4.19 -33.29 29.70
N HIS A 410 4.02 -32.02 30.05
CA HIS A 410 4.96 -31.32 30.93
C HIS A 410 4.90 -31.87 32.35
N VAL A 411 3.69 -32.13 32.87
CA VAL A 411 3.50 -32.75 34.18
C VAL A 411 4.14 -34.13 34.23
N ALA A 412 3.97 -34.95 33.18
CA ALA A 412 4.63 -36.24 33.06
C ALA A 412 6.16 -36.11 33.02
N SER A 413 6.70 -35.18 32.21
CA SER A 413 8.14 -34.89 32.14
C SER A 413 8.72 -34.51 33.50
N ILE A 414 8.05 -33.64 34.25
CA ILE A 414 8.48 -33.13 35.57
C ILE A 414 8.46 -34.25 36.60
N ILE A 415 7.37 -35.00 36.70
CA ILE A 415 7.20 -36.01 37.75
C ILE A 415 8.11 -37.21 37.54
N ILE A 416 8.25 -37.67 36.30
CA ILE A 416 9.08 -38.83 35.96
C ILE A 416 10.57 -38.44 35.89
N GLY A 417 10.87 -37.17 35.60
CA GLY A 417 12.22 -36.65 35.39
C GLY A 417 12.77 -37.01 34.00
N LYS A 418 11.91 -37.21 33.00
CA LYS A 418 12.28 -37.51 31.62
C LYS A 418 11.87 -36.34 30.72
N ALA A 419 12.82 -35.46 30.40
CA ALA A 419 12.56 -34.27 29.59
C ALA A 419 12.07 -34.60 28.16
N GLU A 420 12.42 -35.77 27.63
CA GLU A 420 12.07 -36.24 26.28
C GLU A 420 10.57 -36.47 26.04
N LEU A 421 9.75 -36.46 27.10
CA LEU A 421 8.29 -36.53 26.99
C LEU A 421 7.67 -35.20 26.52
N SER A 422 8.47 -34.14 26.44
CA SER A 422 8.09 -32.78 26.01
C SER A 422 9.23 -32.11 25.24
N LYS A 423 8.96 -31.04 24.49
CA LYS A 423 10.05 -30.20 23.97
C LYS A 423 10.70 -29.43 25.11
N LEU A 424 12.03 -29.43 25.18
CA LEU A 424 12.78 -28.84 26.28
C LEU A 424 12.48 -27.33 26.45
N GLU A 425 12.30 -26.61 25.34
CA GLU A 425 11.96 -25.19 25.33
C GLU A 425 10.58 -24.91 25.94
N ASP A 426 9.59 -25.77 25.69
CA ASP A 426 8.22 -25.63 26.20
C ASP A 426 8.15 -26.02 27.69
N LEU A 427 8.89 -27.07 28.06
CA LEU A 427 9.05 -27.49 29.45
C LEU A 427 9.71 -26.39 30.29
N LYS A 428 10.72 -25.71 29.73
CA LYS A 428 11.43 -24.61 30.38
C LYS A 428 10.48 -23.49 30.83
N VAL A 429 9.55 -23.09 29.96
CA VAL A 429 8.56 -22.06 30.30
C VAL A 429 7.70 -22.48 31.49
N THR A 430 7.26 -23.74 31.50
CA THR A 430 6.45 -24.30 32.58
C THR A 430 7.21 -24.35 33.90
N LEU A 431 8.47 -24.79 33.87
CA LEU A 431 9.35 -24.82 35.03
C LEU A 431 9.61 -23.42 35.60
N GLU A 432 9.82 -22.42 34.75
CA GLU A 432 10.01 -21.03 35.20
C GLU A 432 8.75 -20.46 35.88
N VAL A 433 7.56 -20.87 35.43
CA VAL A 433 6.30 -20.40 36.04
C VAL A 433 6.05 -21.09 37.38
N ILE A 434 6.21 -22.42 37.45
CA ILE A 434 5.97 -23.17 38.69
C ILE A 434 7.01 -22.81 39.76
N SER A 435 8.28 -22.69 39.38
CA SER A 435 9.35 -22.41 40.34
C SER A 435 9.52 -20.92 40.66
N ASN A 436 8.96 -20.04 39.83
CA ASN A 436 9.24 -18.60 39.84
C ASN A 436 10.76 -18.27 39.78
N GLU A 437 11.55 -19.17 39.20
CA GLU A 437 12.99 -19.05 39.02
C GLU A 437 13.33 -19.16 37.53
N LYS A 438 14.32 -18.40 37.07
CA LYS A 438 14.80 -18.52 35.68
C LYS A 438 15.55 -19.83 35.51
N VAL A 439 15.19 -20.61 34.49
CA VAL A 439 15.83 -21.90 34.22
C VAL A 439 17.08 -21.70 33.36
N ASP A 440 18.18 -22.27 33.81
CA ASP A 440 19.44 -22.38 33.08
C ASP A 440 20.01 -23.81 33.21
N PHE A 441 21.14 -24.05 32.54
CA PHE A 441 21.77 -25.36 32.53
C PHE A 441 22.22 -25.84 33.92
N PHE A 442 22.59 -24.91 34.81
CA PHE A 442 23.16 -25.23 36.12
C PHE A 442 22.10 -25.52 37.17
N ASN A 443 20.90 -24.94 37.04
CA ASN A 443 19.82 -25.08 38.02
C ASN A 443 18.65 -26.00 37.59
N LEU A 444 18.65 -26.49 36.34
CA LEU A 444 17.56 -27.27 35.76
C LEU A 444 17.11 -28.46 36.62
N SER A 445 18.04 -29.28 37.09
CA SER A 445 17.71 -30.46 37.92
C SER A 445 17.03 -30.06 39.23
N SER A 446 17.57 -29.06 39.92
CA SER A 446 17.00 -28.53 41.16
C SER A 446 15.61 -27.92 40.93
N ILE A 447 15.40 -27.24 39.80
CA ILE A 447 14.10 -26.65 39.47
C ILE A 447 13.08 -27.73 39.16
N ILE A 448 13.45 -28.79 38.42
CA ILE A 448 12.56 -29.93 38.16
C ILE A 448 12.09 -30.55 39.48
N ASP A 449 13.00 -30.77 40.44
CA ASP A 449 12.64 -31.36 41.74
C ASP A 449 11.71 -30.44 42.56
N LYS A 450 11.99 -29.13 42.58
CA LYS A 450 11.11 -28.13 43.22
C LYS A 450 9.72 -28.11 42.58
N SER A 451 9.66 -28.04 41.26
CA SER A 451 8.40 -28.01 40.50
C SER A 451 7.61 -29.30 40.69
N LYS A 452 8.28 -30.45 40.69
CA LYS A 452 7.67 -31.75 41.00
C LYS A 452 7.02 -31.78 42.38
N ASN A 453 7.74 -31.32 43.41
CA ASN A 453 7.20 -31.26 44.77
C ASN A 453 5.98 -30.33 44.85
N TYR A 454 6.04 -29.17 44.19
CA TYR A 454 4.92 -28.25 44.13
C TYR A 454 3.67 -28.88 43.47
N LEU A 455 3.84 -29.55 42.32
CA LEU A 455 2.74 -30.22 41.61
C LEU A 455 2.10 -31.33 42.46
N ILE A 456 2.90 -32.18 43.10
CA ILE A 456 2.39 -33.27 43.95
C ILE A 456 1.71 -32.71 45.21
N THR A 457 2.22 -31.62 45.78
CA THR A 457 1.63 -30.99 46.97
C THR A 457 0.24 -30.44 46.67
N ASN A 458 0.08 -29.75 45.53
CA ASN A 458 -1.20 -29.16 45.14
C ASN A 458 -2.16 -30.18 44.49
N MET A 459 -1.65 -31.27 43.94
CA MET A 459 -2.47 -32.35 43.37
C MET A 459 -1.86 -33.74 43.69
N PRO A 460 -2.13 -34.30 44.88
CA PRO A 460 -1.50 -35.55 45.35
C PRO A 460 -1.72 -36.77 44.45
N SER A 461 -2.81 -36.78 43.67
CA SER A 461 -3.11 -37.86 42.73
C SER A 461 -2.05 -38.02 41.63
N LEU A 462 -1.28 -36.96 41.34
CA LEU A 462 -0.17 -36.96 40.40
C LEU A 462 1.02 -37.82 40.86
N GLY A 463 1.17 -38.05 42.17
CA GLY A 463 2.23 -38.93 42.70
C GLY A 463 2.13 -40.37 42.19
N ASN A 464 0.95 -40.81 41.75
CA ASN A 464 0.79 -42.13 41.14
C ASN A 464 1.52 -42.28 39.79
N ILE A 465 1.80 -41.16 39.10
CA ILE A 465 2.52 -41.15 37.82
C ILE A 465 3.97 -41.61 38.01
N GLU A 466 4.58 -41.40 39.19
CA GLU A 466 5.96 -41.84 39.48
C GLU A 466 6.15 -43.35 39.31
N LYS A 467 5.09 -44.14 39.54
CA LYS A 467 5.13 -45.60 39.38
C LYS A 467 5.47 -46.00 37.94
N TYR A 468 5.15 -45.16 36.96
CA TYR A 468 5.49 -45.39 35.55
C TYR A 468 6.97 -45.24 35.24
N LYS A 469 7.78 -44.68 36.16
CA LYS A 469 9.24 -44.62 36.04
C LYS A 469 9.91 -45.99 36.12
N TYR A 470 9.27 -46.93 36.83
CA TYR A 470 9.83 -48.25 37.15
C TYR A 470 9.28 -49.38 36.26
N GLY A 471 8.39 -49.07 35.32
CA GLY A 471 7.89 -50.04 34.34
C GLY A 471 8.67 -49.99 33.01
N GLU A 472 8.65 -51.09 32.26
CA GLU A 472 9.14 -51.16 30.87
C GLU A 472 8.15 -50.51 29.89
N LEU A 473 7.72 -49.28 30.17
CA LEU A 473 6.79 -48.54 29.31
C LEU A 473 7.56 -47.56 28.44
N SER A 474 7.18 -47.48 27.16
CA SER A 474 7.68 -46.46 26.24
C SER A 474 7.14 -45.06 26.62
N ASN A 475 7.82 -44.02 26.13
CA ASN A 475 7.43 -42.63 26.37
C ASN A 475 5.99 -42.35 25.87
N GLU A 476 5.58 -42.95 24.76
CA GLU A 476 4.23 -42.82 24.20
C GLU A 476 3.17 -43.50 25.07
N GLU A 477 3.45 -44.70 25.56
CA GLU A 477 2.53 -45.45 26.45
C GLU A 477 2.32 -44.74 27.79
N ILE A 478 3.39 -44.12 28.32
CA ILE A 478 3.32 -43.30 29.53
C ILE A 478 2.38 -42.11 29.29
N LEU A 479 2.58 -41.35 28.22
CA LEU A 479 1.75 -40.19 27.91
C LEU A 479 0.29 -40.58 27.67
N GLU A 480 0.02 -41.69 27.00
CA GLU A 480 -1.34 -42.17 26.78
C GLU A 480 -2.05 -42.54 28.09
N LYS A 481 -1.35 -43.23 29.00
CA LYS A 481 -1.88 -43.56 30.33
C LYS A 481 -2.18 -42.32 31.17
N VAL A 482 -1.26 -41.35 31.19
CA VAL A 482 -1.47 -40.10 31.94
C VAL A 482 -2.60 -39.27 31.31
N LYS A 483 -2.70 -39.21 29.97
CA LYS A 483 -3.80 -38.55 29.26
C LYS A 483 -5.17 -39.15 29.56
N ARG A 484 -5.26 -40.48 29.62
CA ARG A 484 -6.51 -41.18 30.00
C ARG A 484 -6.93 -40.84 31.43
N GLN A 485 -5.98 -40.60 32.33
CA GLN A 485 -6.25 -40.34 33.73
C GLN A 485 -6.57 -38.86 34.03
N PHE A 486 -5.90 -37.92 33.36
CA PHE A 486 -5.98 -36.49 33.70
C PHE A 486 -6.42 -35.58 32.55
N GLY A 487 -6.67 -36.13 31.35
CA GLY A 487 -7.00 -35.34 30.17
C GLY A 487 -5.77 -34.75 29.47
N LYS A 488 -5.97 -33.70 28.67
CA LYS A 488 -4.88 -33.06 27.90
C LYS A 488 -4.11 -32.01 28.69
N GLU A 489 -4.75 -31.42 29.71
CA GLU A 489 -4.23 -30.33 30.53
C GLU A 489 -4.64 -30.57 31.99
N ILE A 490 -3.82 -30.09 32.93
CA ILE A 490 -4.06 -30.15 34.37
C ILE A 490 -4.20 -28.73 34.89
N GLN A 491 -5.23 -28.48 35.69
CA GLN A 491 -5.45 -27.18 36.33
C GLN A 491 -5.04 -27.25 37.80
N ILE A 492 -4.26 -26.28 38.26
CA ILE A 492 -3.73 -26.18 39.61
C ILE A 492 -3.97 -24.76 40.11
N GLU A 493 -4.61 -24.62 41.27
CA GLU A 493 -4.72 -23.32 41.94
C GLU A 493 -3.34 -22.89 42.46
N ILE A 494 -2.93 -21.64 42.20
CA ILE A 494 -1.56 -21.15 42.49
C ILE A 494 -1.46 -20.58 43.90
#